data_AF-A0A0C2G3A5-F1
#
_entry.id   AF-A0A0C2G3A5-F1
#
_cell.length_a   1.000
_cell.length_b   1.000
_cell.length_c   1.000
_cell.angle_alpha   90.00
_cell.angle_beta   90.00
_cell.angle_gamma   90.00
#
_symmetry.space_group_name_H-M   'P 1'
#
loop_
_entity.id
_entity.type
_entity.pdbx_description
1 polymer ?
#
loop_
_entity_poly.entity_id
_entity_poly.type
_entity_poly.pdbx_seq_one_letter_code
_entity_poly.pdbx_strand_id
1 'polypeptide(L)'
;PYIFQLVQAQEKQTRENTCKIYFDPAHYTVLENIGNFDVVVGRDGGPEGLTVMVDYYTEDGTANAGSDYVPVKGTLTFYPDDKYQKISIEIVDDDVFEEDEHFYLHLRNLRVRTKDGLILDPSRIGGLPVAQLEMPATATIMILGNN
;
A
#
# COMPACT_ATOMS: atom_id res chain seq x y z
N PRO A 1 13.64 17.50 28.38
CA PRO A 1 13.52 16.79 29.69
C PRO A 1 13.53 15.27 29.46
N TYR A 2 13.91 14.48 30.48
CA TYR A 2 14.18 13.03 30.38
C TYR A 2 13.06 12.21 29.68
N ILE A 3 11.79 12.54 29.92
CA ILE A 3 10.63 11.88 29.30
C ILE A 3 10.67 11.96 27.76
N PHE A 4 11.05 13.11 27.20
CA PHE A 4 11.14 13.27 25.74
C PHE A 4 12.18 12.33 25.13
N GLN A 5 13.33 12.14 25.80
CA GLN A 5 14.37 11.23 25.32
C GLN A 5 13.92 9.76 25.36
N LEU A 6 13.14 9.37 26.39
CA LEU A 6 12.57 8.03 26.48
C LEU A 6 11.55 7.76 25.36
N VAL A 7 10.70 8.73 25.05
CA VAL A 7 9.74 8.62 23.94
C VAL A 7 10.48 8.45 22.60
N GLN A 8 11.49 9.28 22.31
CA GLN A 8 12.28 9.13 21.09
C GLN A 8 13.01 7.78 21.00
N ALA A 9 13.52 7.27 22.13
CA ALA A 9 14.17 5.96 22.17
C ALA A 9 13.19 4.82 21.88
N GLN A 10 11.96 4.90 22.42
CA GLN A 10 10.92 3.91 22.20
C GLN A 10 10.38 3.94 20.76
N GLU A 11 10.20 5.12 20.18
CA GLU A 11 9.83 5.29 18.77
C GLU A 11 10.89 4.72 17.84
N LYS A 12 12.17 5.03 18.10
CA LYS A 12 13.29 4.50 17.34
C LYS A 12 13.33 2.97 17.42
N GLN A 13 13.20 2.41 18.61
CA GLN A 13 13.20 0.96 18.81
C GLN A 13 12.01 0.29 18.11
N THR A 14 10.82 0.91 18.14
CA THR A 14 9.64 0.40 17.44
C THR A 14 9.86 0.41 15.93
N ARG A 15 10.42 1.49 15.40
CA ARG A 15 10.76 1.61 13.99
C ARG A 15 11.82 0.59 13.55
N GLU A 16 12.78 0.24 14.39
CA GLU A 16 13.79 -0.79 14.08
C GLU A 16 13.22 -2.22 14.13
N ASN A 17 12.19 -2.46 14.96
CA ASN A 17 11.64 -3.80 15.18
C ASN A 17 10.49 -4.18 14.24
N THR A 18 9.75 -3.20 13.72
CA THR A 18 8.54 -3.45 12.92
C THR A 18 8.60 -2.75 11.58
N CYS A 19 8.56 -3.53 10.50
CA CYS A 19 8.38 -3.00 9.16
C CYS A 19 6.93 -2.55 8.96
N LYS A 20 6.73 -1.34 8.47
CA LYS A 20 5.41 -0.78 8.16
C LYS A 20 5.23 -0.71 6.66
N ILE A 21 4.08 -1.18 6.17
CA ILE A 21 3.67 -1.08 4.78
C ILE A 21 2.37 -0.28 4.71
N TYR A 22 2.31 0.72 3.85
CA TYR A 22 1.20 1.70 3.79
C TYR A 22 1.11 2.36 2.41
N PHE A 23 -0.02 2.97 2.09
CA PHE A 23 -0.14 3.87 0.96
C PHE A 23 0.38 5.26 1.29
N ASP A 24 1.16 5.85 0.37
CA ASP A 24 1.64 7.23 0.48
C ASP A 24 1.84 7.86 -0.91
N PRO A 25 0.93 8.74 -1.37
CA PRO A 25 -0.27 9.20 -0.66
C PRO A 25 -1.38 8.14 -0.60
N ALA A 26 -2.40 8.41 0.21
CA ALA A 26 -3.61 7.59 0.36
C ALA A 26 -4.76 7.99 -0.57
N HIS A 27 -4.65 9.16 -1.22
CA HIS A 27 -5.67 9.70 -2.09
C HIS A 27 -5.03 10.13 -3.40
N TYR A 28 -5.64 9.72 -4.51
CA TYR A 28 -5.25 10.09 -5.86
C TYR A 28 -6.44 10.74 -6.54
N THR A 29 -6.16 11.73 -7.38
CA THR A 29 -7.15 12.35 -8.25
C THR A 29 -6.55 12.37 -9.64
N VAL A 30 -7.23 11.75 -10.59
CA VAL A 30 -6.78 11.58 -11.98
C VAL A 30 -7.89 11.97 -12.94
N LEU A 31 -7.54 12.33 -14.17
CA LEU A 31 -8.52 12.55 -15.24
C LEU A 31 -8.88 11.20 -15.87
N GLU A 32 -10.10 11.06 -16.40
CA GLU A 32 -10.53 9.86 -17.14
C GLU A 32 -9.56 9.51 -18.29
N ASN A 33 -9.02 10.52 -18.98
CA ASN A 33 -8.10 10.33 -20.11
C ASN A 33 -6.61 10.13 -19.74
N ILE A 34 -6.30 9.85 -18.47
CA ILE A 34 -4.90 9.67 -18.02
C ILE A 34 -4.27 8.41 -18.62
N GLY A 35 -5.07 7.41 -18.99
CA GLY A 35 -4.61 6.08 -19.35
C GLY A 35 -4.05 5.34 -18.14
N ASN A 36 -2.75 5.46 -17.87
CA ASN A 36 -2.11 4.78 -16.74
C ASN A 36 -1.48 5.73 -15.73
N PHE A 37 -1.58 5.36 -14.46
CA PHE A 37 -0.83 6.03 -13.38
C PHE A 37 -0.35 5.03 -12.32
N ASP A 38 0.61 5.46 -11.51
CA ASP A 38 1.19 4.64 -10.44
C ASP A 38 0.59 5.01 -9.08
N VAL A 39 0.07 4.01 -8.36
CA VAL A 39 -0.19 4.11 -6.91
C VAL A 39 1.04 3.62 -6.15
N VAL A 40 1.52 4.43 -5.21
CA VAL A 40 2.75 4.18 -4.44
C VAL A 40 2.43 3.54 -3.09
N VAL A 41 3.13 2.45 -2.81
CA VAL A 41 3.12 1.76 -1.51
C VAL A 41 4.47 1.94 -0.85
N GLY A 42 4.50 2.56 0.32
CA GLY A 42 5.69 2.83 1.11
C GLY A 42 6.06 1.67 2.03
N ARG A 43 7.36 1.63 2.35
CA ARG A 43 7.96 0.76 3.37
C ARG A 43 8.81 1.60 4.33
N ASP A 44 8.53 1.49 5.62
CA ASP A 44 9.37 2.11 6.66
C ASP A 44 9.74 1.15 7.79
N GLY A 45 10.96 1.28 8.29
CA GLY A 45 11.45 0.52 9.43
C GLY A 45 11.60 -0.99 9.21
N GLY A 46 11.66 -1.71 10.33
CA GLY A 46 11.82 -3.14 10.45
C GLY A 46 13.27 -3.63 10.44
N PRO A 47 13.47 -4.92 10.78
CA PRO A 47 14.79 -5.53 10.81
C PRO A 47 15.47 -5.56 9.43
N GLU A 48 16.79 -5.45 9.43
CA GLU A 48 17.60 -5.49 8.21
C GLU A 48 17.53 -6.87 7.51
N GLY A 49 17.54 -6.84 6.17
CA GLY A 49 17.52 -8.06 5.36
C GLY A 49 16.15 -8.75 5.27
N LEU A 50 15.08 -8.12 5.74
CA LEU A 50 13.73 -8.65 5.68
C LEU A 50 13.11 -8.45 4.30
N THR A 51 12.68 -9.54 3.64
CA THR A 51 11.79 -9.44 2.48
C THR A 51 10.33 -9.43 2.97
N VAL A 52 9.55 -8.45 2.50
CA VAL A 52 8.14 -8.31 2.86
C VAL A 52 7.28 -8.45 1.60
N MET A 53 6.21 -9.23 1.68
CA MET A 53 5.26 -9.43 0.60
C MET A 53 3.88 -8.99 1.07
N VAL A 54 3.17 -8.23 0.25
CA VAL A 54 1.81 -7.76 0.54
C VAL A 54 0.92 -7.99 -0.68
N ASP A 55 -0.26 -8.56 -0.47
CA ASP A 55 -1.24 -8.68 -1.54
C ASP A 55 -1.98 -7.37 -1.71
N TYR A 56 -2.35 -7.05 -2.94
CA TYR A 56 -3.21 -5.93 -3.25
C TYR A 56 -4.36 -6.34 -4.17
N TYR A 57 -5.47 -5.61 -4.09
CA TYR A 57 -6.60 -5.76 -4.99
C TYR A 57 -7.42 -4.45 -5.06
N THR A 58 -8.03 -4.19 -6.20
CA THR A 58 -9.01 -3.10 -6.37
C THR A 58 -10.42 -3.54 -5.97
N GLU A 59 -11.20 -2.59 -5.48
CA GLU A 59 -12.60 -2.75 -5.08
C GLU A 59 -13.42 -1.56 -5.60
N ASP A 60 -14.59 -1.85 -6.17
CA ASP A 60 -15.48 -0.83 -6.72
C ASP A 60 -15.95 0.16 -5.64
N GLY A 61 -16.14 1.41 -6.04
CA GLY A 61 -16.80 2.44 -5.25
C GLY A 61 -18.06 2.90 -5.97
N THR A 62 -18.05 4.13 -6.49
CA THR A 62 -19.02 4.53 -7.52
C THR A 62 -18.54 4.14 -8.92
N ALA A 63 -17.22 4.15 -9.14
CA ALA A 63 -16.60 3.59 -10.33
C ALA A 63 -16.60 2.05 -10.27
N ASN A 64 -16.88 1.43 -11.40
CA ASN A 64 -17.06 0.02 -11.66
C ASN A 64 -15.90 -0.55 -12.47
N ALA A 65 -15.39 -1.70 -12.02
CA ALA A 65 -14.37 -2.44 -12.76
C ALA A 65 -14.85 -2.84 -14.16
N GLY A 66 -14.03 -2.54 -15.16
CA GLY A 66 -14.22 -2.90 -16.56
C GLY A 66 -14.87 -1.81 -17.41
N SER A 67 -15.69 -0.92 -16.82
CA SER A 67 -16.16 0.29 -17.51
C SER A 67 -15.25 1.48 -17.24
N ASP A 68 -14.84 1.68 -15.98
CA ASP A 68 -14.22 2.95 -15.57
C ASP A 68 -12.72 2.76 -15.23
N TYR A 69 -12.35 1.53 -14.85
CA TYR A 69 -10.95 1.15 -14.61
C TYR A 69 -10.73 -0.35 -14.83
N VAL A 70 -9.49 -0.76 -15.12
CA VAL A 70 -9.14 -2.18 -15.23
C VAL A 70 -8.84 -2.76 -13.83
N PRO A 71 -9.57 -3.79 -13.36
CA PRO A 71 -9.34 -4.33 -12.02
C PRO A 71 -7.99 -5.03 -11.93
N VAL A 72 -7.23 -4.71 -10.88
CA VAL A 72 -5.92 -5.32 -10.63
C VAL A 72 -5.89 -6.03 -9.28
N LYS A 73 -5.18 -7.16 -9.25
CA LYS A 73 -4.79 -7.84 -8.01
C LYS A 73 -3.42 -8.48 -8.19
N GLY A 74 -2.64 -8.53 -7.13
CA GLY A 74 -1.30 -9.10 -7.18
C GLY A 74 -0.61 -9.11 -5.83
N THR A 75 0.70 -9.30 -5.87
CA THR A 75 1.56 -9.26 -4.68
C THR A 75 2.73 -8.33 -4.96
N LEU A 76 2.91 -7.31 -4.12
CA LEU A 76 4.14 -6.54 -4.09
C LEU A 76 5.17 -7.27 -3.25
N THR A 77 6.41 -7.30 -3.73
CA THR A 77 7.57 -7.78 -2.96
C THR A 77 8.51 -6.62 -2.71
N PHE A 78 8.79 -6.36 -1.44
CA PHE A 78 9.82 -5.44 -0.97
C PHE A 78 11.04 -6.26 -0.55
N TYR A 79 12.09 -6.20 -1.35
CA TYR A 79 13.41 -6.71 -0.97
C TYR A 79 14.03 -5.85 0.14
N PRO A 80 15.12 -6.32 0.76
CA PRO A 80 15.90 -5.47 1.65
C PRO A 80 16.20 -4.13 0.99
N ASP A 81 16.09 -3.06 1.77
CA ASP A 81 16.34 -1.66 1.40
C ASP A 81 15.33 -0.96 0.48
N ASP A 82 14.40 -1.70 -0.15
CA ASP A 82 13.28 -1.10 -0.89
C ASP A 82 12.48 -0.16 0.01
N LYS A 83 12.23 1.06 -0.47
CA LYS A 83 11.48 2.10 0.26
C LYS A 83 10.06 2.27 -0.25
N TYR A 84 9.82 1.93 -1.50
CA TYR A 84 8.52 2.00 -2.12
C TYR A 84 8.42 0.99 -3.25
N GLN A 85 7.20 0.60 -3.56
CA GLN A 85 6.82 -0.15 -4.75
C GLN A 85 5.62 0.55 -5.40
N LYS A 86 5.38 0.25 -6.68
CA LYS A 86 4.33 0.88 -7.47
C LYS A 86 3.35 -0.17 -7.98
N ILE A 87 2.06 0.20 -7.99
CA ILE A 87 0.98 -0.55 -8.62
C ILE A 87 0.51 0.32 -9.79
N SER A 88 0.68 -0.17 -11.02
CA SER A 88 0.16 0.51 -12.19
C SER A 88 -1.33 0.24 -12.32
N ILE A 89 -2.10 1.31 -12.43
CA ILE A 89 -3.54 1.31 -12.61
C ILE A 89 -3.83 1.84 -14.01
N GLU A 90 -4.82 1.25 -14.67
CA GLU A 90 -5.37 1.72 -15.95
C GLU A 90 -6.77 2.25 -15.72
N ILE A 91 -6.99 3.50 -16.12
CA ILE A 91 -8.30 4.14 -16.21
C ILE A 91 -8.80 3.96 -17.63
N VAL A 92 -10.07 3.58 -17.75
CA VAL A 92 -10.72 3.39 -19.05
C VAL A 92 -11.32 4.74 -19.44
N ASP A 93 -10.97 5.20 -20.63
CA ASP A 93 -11.49 6.43 -21.23
C ASP A 93 -12.51 6.02 -22.29
N ASP A 94 -13.77 6.44 -22.12
CA ASP A 94 -14.83 6.21 -23.09
C ASP A 94 -15.45 7.53 -23.58
N ASP A 95 -16.26 7.48 -24.65
CA ASP A 95 -16.82 8.69 -25.27
C ASP A 95 -18.12 9.17 -24.57
N VAL A 96 -18.41 8.72 -23.34
CA VAL A 96 -19.59 9.08 -22.57
C VAL A 96 -19.26 10.20 -21.57
N PHE A 97 -20.22 11.09 -21.33
CA PHE A 97 -20.09 12.07 -20.27
C PHE A 97 -20.32 11.40 -18.90
N GLU A 98 -19.34 11.51 -18.01
CA GLU A 98 -19.37 10.89 -16.69
C GLU A 98 -19.32 11.93 -15.56
N GLU A 99 -19.94 11.60 -14.42
CA GLU A 99 -19.75 12.36 -13.18
C GLU A 99 -18.41 11.98 -12.54
N ASP A 100 -17.97 12.73 -11.52
CA ASP A 100 -16.80 12.32 -10.74
C ASP A 100 -17.08 11.02 -9.99
N GLU A 101 -16.19 10.04 -10.12
CA GLU A 101 -16.35 8.72 -9.52
C GLU A 101 -15.09 8.24 -8.80
N HIS A 102 -15.21 7.21 -7.96
CA HIS A 102 -14.07 6.69 -7.23
C HIS A 102 -14.14 5.18 -7.04
N PHE A 103 -12.95 4.59 -6.84
CA PHE A 103 -12.77 3.20 -6.42
C PHE A 103 -11.63 3.11 -5.39
N TYR A 104 -11.42 1.91 -4.85
CA TYR A 104 -10.46 1.66 -3.78
C TYR A 104 -9.37 0.68 -4.21
N LEU A 105 -8.19 0.84 -3.63
CA LEU A 105 -7.11 -0.13 -3.70
C LEU A 105 -6.71 -0.53 -2.28
N HIS A 106 -6.70 -1.83 -1.99
CA HIS A 106 -6.48 -2.36 -0.65
C HIS A 106 -5.17 -3.15 -0.56
N LEU A 107 -4.53 -3.09 0.61
CA LEU A 107 -3.44 -3.98 1.00
C LEU A 107 -3.95 -5.05 1.98
N ARG A 108 -3.53 -6.30 1.79
CA ARG A 108 -3.86 -7.40 2.70
C ARG A 108 -2.81 -8.50 2.72
N ASN A 109 -3.03 -9.50 3.59
CA ASN A 109 -2.25 -10.73 3.67
C ASN A 109 -0.73 -10.49 3.71
N LEU A 110 -0.28 -9.61 4.61
CA LEU A 110 1.14 -9.32 4.77
C LEU A 110 1.89 -10.60 5.16
N ARG A 111 3.02 -10.85 4.51
CA ARG A 111 3.89 -12.00 4.75
C ARG A 111 5.33 -11.54 4.78
N VAL A 112 6.13 -12.26 5.56
CA VAL A 112 7.55 -11.98 5.71
C VAL A 112 8.34 -13.20 5.30
N ARG A 113 9.40 -13.00 4.51
CA ARG A 113 10.40 -14.04 4.25
C ARG A 113 11.69 -13.68 4.98
N THR A 114 12.10 -14.55 5.88
CA THR A 114 13.34 -14.44 6.67
C THR A 114 14.57 -14.81 5.83
N LYS A 115 15.78 -14.52 6.33
CA LYS A 115 17.04 -14.78 5.60
C LYS A 115 17.27 -16.27 5.28
N ASP A 116 16.76 -17.17 6.11
CA ASP A 116 16.76 -18.62 5.93
C ASP A 116 15.63 -19.13 5.00
N GLY A 117 14.79 -18.23 4.48
CA GLY A 117 13.80 -18.53 3.45
C GLY A 117 12.41 -18.92 3.98
N LEU A 118 12.20 -18.92 5.29
CA LEU A 118 10.90 -19.23 5.89
C LEU A 118 9.89 -18.10 5.62
N ILE A 119 8.69 -18.47 5.18
CA ILE A 119 7.58 -17.52 5.00
C ILE A 119 6.68 -17.58 6.25
N LEU A 120 6.46 -16.42 6.84
CA LEU A 120 5.74 -16.27 8.11
C LEU A 120 4.61 -15.26 7.98
N ASP A 121 3.54 -15.53 8.72
CA ASP A 121 2.55 -14.52 9.09
C ASP A 121 3.19 -13.63 10.18
N PRO A 122 3.40 -12.33 9.92
CA PRO A 122 4.14 -11.47 10.82
C PRO A 122 3.42 -11.21 12.14
N SER A 123 2.12 -11.52 12.26
CA SER A 123 1.32 -11.38 13.48
C SER A 123 1.37 -12.61 14.40
N ARG A 124 1.92 -13.75 13.95
CA ARG A 124 1.91 -15.03 14.70
C ARG A 124 3.15 -15.31 15.53
N ILE A 125 4.12 -14.41 15.53
CA ILE A 125 5.34 -14.52 16.34
C ILE A 125 5.04 -13.77 17.65
N GLY A 126 4.83 -14.47 18.76
CA GLY A 126 4.45 -13.87 20.04
C GLY A 126 5.34 -12.67 20.40
N GLY A 127 4.75 -11.46 20.43
CA GLY A 127 5.46 -10.19 20.55
C GLY A 127 4.89 -9.10 19.63
N LEU A 128 5.63 -8.00 19.47
CA LEU A 128 5.37 -7.00 18.41
C LEU A 128 5.58 -7.67 17.04
N PRO A 129 4.70 -7.40 16.06
CA PRO A 129 4.85 -7.99 14.74
C PRO A 129 6.12 -7.48 14.06
N VAL A 130 6.83 -8.36 13.35
CA VAL A 130 8.03 -7.99 12.57
C VAL A 130 7.68 -7.17 11.33
N ALA A 131 6.43 -7.26 10.87
CA ALA A 131 5.87 -6.39 9.84
C ALA A 131 4.36 -6.19 10.07
N GLN A 132 3.83 -5.02 9.78
CA GLN A 132 2.40 -4.73 9.85
C GLN A 132 1.95 -3.80 8.73
N LEU A 133 0.66 -3.86 8.41
CA LEU A 133 0.02 -2.80 7.64
C LEU A 133 -0.15 -1.59 8.57
N GLU A 134 0.32 -0.44 8.12
CA GLU A 134 0.12 0.83 8.80
C GLU A 134 -1.01 1.59 8.11
N MET A 135 -1.75 2.40 8.86
CA MET A 135 -2.80 3.22 8.25
C MET A 135 -2.16 4.37 7.46
N PRO A 136 -2.52 4.57 6.19
CA PRO A 136 -3.63 3.92 5.48
C PRO A 136 -3.22 2.65 4.73
N ALA A 137 -3.99 1.58 4.94
CA ALA A 137 -3.90 0.32 4.18
C ALA A 137 -4.88 0.24 2.99
N THR A 138 -5.63 1.32 2.76
CA THR A 138 -6.52 1.53 1.62
C THR A 138 -6.18 2.88 0.99
N ALA A 139 -6.03 2.93 -0.32
CA ALA A 139 -5.99 4.16 -1.09
C ALA A 139 -7.34 4.37 -1.80
N THR A 140 -7.77 5.62 -1.87
CA THR A 140 -8.92 6.05 -2.66
C THR A 140 -8.44 6.70 -3.94
N ILE A 141 -9.00 6.29 -5.07
CA ILE A 141 -8.70 6.84 -6.38
C ILE A 141 -9.96 7.54 -6.87
N MET A 142 -9.88 8.86 -7.02
CA MET A 142 -10.91 9.69 -7.64
C MET A 142 -10.59 9.86 -9.14
N ILE A 143 -11.56 9.53 -9.98
CA ILE A 143 -11.56 9.79 -11.42
C ILE A 143 -12.42 11.04 -11.63
N LEU A 144 -11.83 12.07 -12.23
CA LEU A 144 -12.54 13.28 -12.62
C LEU A 144 -13.09 13.07 -14.03
N GLY A 145 -14.41 13.20 -14.14
CA GLY A 145 -15.11 13.11 -15.42
C GLY A 145 -14.80 14.31 -16.33
N ASN A 146 -14.94 14.15 -17.65
CA ASN A 146 -14.83 15.26 -18.59
C ASN A 146 -16.14 16.07 -18.65
N ASN A 147 -16.02 17.40 -18.43
CA ASN A 147 -17.12 18.35 -18.60
C ASN A 147 -17.22 18.92 -20.02
#